data_AF-A0A0Q6YSD9-F1
#
_entry.id   AF-A0A0Q6YSD9-F1
#
_cell.length_a   1.000
_cell.length_b   1.000
_cell.length_c   1.000
_cell.angle_alpha   90.00
_cell.angle_beta   90.00
_cell.angle_gamma   90.00
#
_symmetry.space_group_name_H-M   'P 1'
#
loop_
_entity.id
_entity.type
_entity.pdbx_description
1 polymer ?
#
loop_
_entity_poly.entity_id
_entity_poly.type
_entity_poly.pdbx_seq_one_letter_code
_entity_poly.pdbx_strand_id
1 'polypeptide(L)'
;MIPQAGLEKWEPVQVRIVALADRLEQNDPDGTVDVGQVLEVAEHVSLEAEPLVLARIMTLILSPYEGETYREYAARLREAVTG
;
A
#
# COMPACT_ATOMS: atom_id res chain seq x y z
N MET A 1 18.13 -17.24 -10.32
CA MET A 1 17.43 -18.06 -9.32
C MET A 1 17.23 -17.16 -8.11
N ILE A 2 16.06 -16.55 -7.95
CA ILE A 2 15.78 -15.71 -6.78
C ILE A 2 15.53 -16.68 -5.60
N PRO A 3 16.21 -16.52 -4.46
CA PRO A 3 16.04 -17.43 -3.33
C PRO A 3 14.59 -17.39 -2.84
N GLN A 4 13.95 -18.57 -2.75
CA GLN A 4 12.54 -18.72 -2.35
C GLN A 4 12.21 -18.07 -1.00
N ALA A 5 13.19 -17.90 -0.11
CA ALA A 5 13.05 -17.20 1.18
C ALA A 5 12.72 -15.69 1.06
N GLY A 6 12.91 -15.08 -0.12
CA GLY A 6 12.52 -13.70 -0.39
C GLY A 6 11.04 -13.53 -0.74
N LEU A 7 10.40 -14.57 -1.29
CA LEU A 7 8.99 -14.56 -1.70
C LEU A 7 8.05 -14.77 -0.52
N GLU A 8 8.40 -15.66 0.41
CA GLU A 8 7.58 -15.93 1.61
C GLU A 8 7.45 -14.71 2.55
N LYS A 9 8.44 -13.80 2.53
CA LYS A 9 8.40 -12.53 3.27
C LYS A 9 7.75 -11.38 2.51
N TRP A 10 7.52 -11.56 1.20
CA TRP A 10 6.90 -10.55 0.34
C TRP A 10 5.38 -10.62 0.40
N GLU A 11 4.82 -11.83 0.50
CA GLU A 11 3.37 -12.06 0.56
C GLU A 11 2.67 -11.24 1.68
N PRO A 12 3.19 -11.16 2.92
CA PRO A 12 2.58 -10.36 3.98
C PRO A 12 2.61 -8.85 3.71
N VAL A 13 3.59 -8.36 2.94
CA VAL A 13 3.69 -6.96 2.52
C VAL A 13 2.68 -6.67 1.42
N GLN A 14 2.63 -7.54 0.40
CA GLN A 14 1.70 -7.44 -0.72
C GLN A 14 0.24 -7.41 -0.25
N VAL A 15 -0.15 -8.34 0.63
CA VAL A 15 -1.52 -8.40 1.18
C VAL A 15 -1.92 -7.07 1.83
N ARG A 16 -1.01 -6.44 2.58
CA ARG A 16 -1.29 -5.20 3.29
C ARG A 16 -1.33 -3.99 2.36
N ILE A 17 -0.47 -3.94 1.33
CA ILE A 17 -0.52 -2.88 0.32
C ILE A 17 -1.81 -2.97 -0.52
N VAL A 18 -2.26 -4.18 -0.86
CA VAL A 18 -3.55 -4.38 -1.53
C VAL A 18 -4.69 -3.94 -0.61
N ALA A 19 -4.67 -4.31 0.67
CA ALA A 19 -5.69 -3.88 1.63
C ALA A 19 -5.72 -2.34 1.82
N LEU A 20 -4.56 -1.69 1.83
CA LEU A 20 -4.44 -0.23 1.82
C LEU A 20 -5.11 0.37 0.58
N ALA A 21 -4.74 -0.13 -0.61
CA ALA A 21 -5.29 0.32 -1.88
C ALA A 21 -6.81 0.17 -1.95
N ASP A 22 -7.33 -1.00 -1.55
CA ASP A 22 -8.77 -1.28 -1.53
C ASP A 22 -9.53 -0.32 -0.60
N ARG A 23 -8.96 -0.02 0.57
CA ARG A 23 -9.61 0.85 1.56
C ARG A 23 -9.58 2.32 1.17
N LEU A 24 -8.51 2.79 0.52
CA LEU A 24 -8.45 4.13 -0.05
C LEU A 24 -9.49 4.31 -1.16
N GLU A 25 -9.58 3.35 -2.08
CA GLU A 25 -10.53 3.38 -3.19
C GLU A 25 -11.99 3.29 -2.72
N GLN A 26 -12.28 2.53 -1.66
CA GLN A 26 -13.64 2.41 -1.12
C GLN A 26 -14.13 3.66 -0.38
N ASN A 27 -13.22 4.40 0.26
CA ASN A 27 -13.59 5.56 1.07
C ASN A 27 -14.00 6.76 0.22
N ASP A 28 -13.23 7.10 -0.81
CA ASP A 28 -13.51 8.21 -1.72
C ASP A 28 -12.78 8.03 -3.06
N PRO A 29 -13.30 7.21 -3.99
CA PRO A 29 -12.52 6.78 -5.16
C PRO A 29 -12.12 7.93 -6.10
N ASP A 30 -12.95 8.96 -6.21
CA ASP A 30 -12.75 10.10 -7.10
C ASP A 30 -12.16 11.33 -6.36
N GLY A 31 -11.96 11.22 -5.03
CA GLY A 31 -11.29 12.22 -4.22
C GLY A 31 -9.80 12.33 -4.53
N THR A 32 -9.26 13.54 -4.41
CA THR A 32 -7.82 13.78 -4.54
C THR A 32 -7.08 13.18 -3.34
N VAL A 33 -5.97 12.49 -3.62
CA VAL A 33 -5.18 11.81 -2.60
C VAL A 33 -4.57 12.80 -1.62
N ASP A 34 -4.87 12.59 -0.35
CA ASP A 34 -4.22 13.23 0.79
C ASP A 34 -3.25 12.25 1.46
N VAL A 35 -2.00 12.69 1.66
CA VAL A 35 -0.96 11.85 2.29
C VAL A 35 -1.30 11.52 3.74
N GLY A 36 -1.94 12.43 4.47
CA GLY A 36 -2.36 12.19 5.85
C GLY A 36 -3.35 11.04 5.94
N GLN A 37 -4.37 11.05 5.09
CA GLN A 37 -5.34 9.96 4.99
C GLN A 37 -4.69 8.64 4.55
N VAL A 38 -3.75 8.66 3.59
CA VAL A 38 -3.01 7.46 3.19
C VAL A 38 -2.25 6.84 4.36
N LEU A 39 -1.56 7.67 5.16
CA LEU A 39 -0.82 7.22 6.34
C LEU A 39 -1.75 6.66 7.43
N GLU A 40 -2.88 7.31 7.68
CA GLU A 40 -3.88 6.84 8.64
C GLU A 40 -4.44 5.46 8.26
N VAL A 41 -4.79 5.28 6.98
CA VAL A 41 -5.27 3.97 6.48
C VAL A 41 -4.15 2.94 6.54
N ALA A 42 -2.92 3.32 6.20
CA ALA A 42 -1.76 2.42 6.25
C ALA A 42 -1.46 1.93 7.67
N GLU A 43 -1.54 2.81 8.67
CA GLU A 43 -1.43 2.47 10.08
C GLU A 43 -2.52 1.44 10.46
N HIS A 44 -3.77 1.72 10.08
CA HIS A 44 -4.90 0.86 10.42
C HIS A 44 -4.77 -0.56 9.85
N VAL A 45 -4.34 -0.71 8.59
CA VAL A 45 -4.15 -2.04 7.97
C VAL A 45 -2.88 -2.76 8.46
N SER A 46 -2.03 -2.07 9.23
CA SER A 46 -0.74 -2.58 9.70
C SER A 46 -0.66 -2.79 11.21
N LEU A 47 -1.76 -2.62 11.95
CA LEU A 47 -1.79 -2.69 13.43
C LEU A 47 -1.17 -3.97 14.02
N GLU A 48 -1.26 -5.11 13.31
CA GLU A 48 -0.72 -6.40 13.73
C GLU A 48 0.44 -6.88 12.85
N ALA A 49 1.03 -5.99 12.06
CA ALA A 49 2.16 -6.32 11.20
C ALA A 49 3.45 -6.45 12.03
N GLU A 50 4.28 -7.43 11.67
CA GLU A 50 5.64 -7.50 12.22
C GLU A 50 6.44 -6.23 11.83
N PRO A 51 7.38 -5.75 12.67
CA PRO A 51 8.13 -4.52 12.40
C PRO A 51 8.81 -4.47 11.03
N LEU A 52 9.30 -5.62 10.53
CA LEU A 52 9.93 -5.70 9.21
C LEU A 52 8.92 -5.51 8.08
N VAL A 53 7.69 -6.01 8.24
CA VAL A 53 6.60 -5.83 7.28
C VAL A 53 6.16 -4.38 7.26
N LEU A 54 6.00 -3.75 8.44
CA LEU A 54 5.67 -2.32 8.56
C LEU A 54 6.72 -1.46 7.85
N ALA A 55 8.01 -1.69 8.09
CA ALA A 55 9.09 -0.94 7.46
C ALA A 55 9.02 -1.05 5.92
N ARG A 56 8.69 -2.23 5.39
CA ARG A 56 8.54 -2.44 3.94
C ARG A 56 7.30 -1.75 3.37
N ILE A 57 6.17 -1.79 4.06
CA ILE A 57 4.95 -1.09 3.64
C ILE A 57 5.22 0.41 3.52
N MET A 58 5.87 1.01 4.52
CA MET A 58 6.21 2.44 4.50
C MET A 58 7.09 2.82 3.30
N THR A 59 7.99 1.93 2.86
CA THR A 59 8.81 2.18 1.66
C THR A 59 8.03 2.06 0.34
N LEU A 60 6.85 1.44 0.35
CA LEU A 60 5.99 1.23 -0.81
C LEU A 60 4.79 2.20 -0.85
N ILE A 61 4.58 2.99 0.20
CA ILE A 61 3.69 4.15 0.14
C ILE A 61 4.36 5.18 -0.77
N LEU A 62 3.83 5.31 -1.98
CA LEU A 62 4.37 6.19 -2.99
C LEU A 62 3.96 7.63 -2.70
N SER A 63 4.77 8.59 -3.13
CA SER A 63 4.29 9.98 -3.16
C SER A 63 3.16 10.08 -4.19
N PRO A 64 2.00 10.66 -3.81
CA PRO A 64 0.94 10.93 -4.76
C PRO A 64 1.41 11.90 -5.84
N TYR A 65 0.91 11.74 -7.06
CA TYR A 65 1.09 12.75 -8.10
C TYR A 65 0.13 13.93 -7.86
N GLU A 66 0.45 15.08 -8.46
CA GLU A 66 -0.38 16.27 -8.35
C GLU A 66 -1.77 15.99 -8.94
N GLY A 67 -2.82 16.18 -8.13
CA GLY A 67 -4.21 15.96 -8.55
C GLY A 67 -4.63 14.49 -8.69
N GLU A 68 -3.76 13.54 -8.31
CA GLU A 68 -4.06 12.12 -8.39
C GLU A 68 -5.25 11.74 -7.52
N THR A 69 -6.14 10.90 -8.05
CA THR A 69 -7.30 10.38 -7.34
C THR A 69 -6.95 9.13 -6.52
N TYR A 70 -7.73 8.84 -5.48
CA TYR A 70 -7.53 7.63 -4.67
C TYR A 70 -7.63 6.35 -5.50
N ARG A 71 -8.47 6.30 -6.55
CA ARG A 71 -8.53 5.17 -7.49
C ARG A 71 -7.22 5.00 -8.27
N GLU A 72 -6.66 6.07 -8.82
CA GLU A 72 -5.40 6.02 -9.58
C GLU A 72 -4.22 5.62 -8.69
N TYR A 73 -4.16 6.21 -7.49
CA TYR A 73 -3.14 5.87 -6.51
C TYR A 73 -3.25 4.42 -6.02
N ALA A 74 -4.47 3.94 -5.76
CA ALA A 74 -4.71 2.54 -5.41
C ALA A 74 -4.27 1.57 -6.52
N ALA A 75 -4.52 1.90 -7.79
CA ALA A 75 -4.04 1.10 -8.92
C ALA A 75 -2.51 1.01 -8.94
N ARG A 76 -1.80 2.13 -8.77
CA ARG A 76 -0.32 2.16 -8.71
C ARG A 76 0.23 1.36 -7.53
N LEU A 77 -0.41 1.44 -6.36
CA LEU A 77 -0.01 0.64 -5.20
C LEU A 77 -0.09 -0.86 -5.51
N ARG A 78 -1.17 -1.30 -6.18
CA ARG A 78 -1.31 -2.71 -6.60
C ARG A 78 -0.24 -3.09 -7.61
N GLU A 79 -0.02 -2.28 -8.64
CA GLU A 79 1.04 -2.51 -9.64
C GLU A 79 2.42 -2.65 -9.00
N ALA A 80 2.74 -1.83 -8.01
CA ALA A 80 4.02 -1.85 -7.30
C ALA A 80 4.30 -3.16 -6.54
N VAL A 81 3.26 -3.95 -6.23
CA VAL A 81 3.40 -5.23 -5.51
C VAL A 81 3.07 -6.47 -6.34
N THR A 82 2.49 -6.30 -7.53
CA THR A 82 2.21 -7.38 -8.48
C THR A 82 3.18 -7.43 -9.67
N GLY A 83 3.95 -6.35 -9.89
CA GLY A 83 4.92 -6.21 -10.98
C GLY A 83 6.29 -6.84 -10.74
#